data_AF-A0A938GD26-F1
#
_entry.id   AF-A0A938GD26-F1
#
_cell.length_a   1.000
_cell.length_b   1.000
_cell.length_c   1.000
_cell.angle_alpha   90.00
_cell.angle_beta   90.00
_cell.angle_gamma   90.00
#
_symmetry.space_group_name_H-M   'P 1'
#
loop_
_entity.id
_entity.type
_entity.pdbx_description
1 polymer ?
#
loop_
_entity_poly.entity_id
_entity_poly.type
_entity_poly.pdbx_seq_one_letter_code
_entity_poly.pdbx_strand_id
1 'polypeptide(L)'
;MTVTAIVGGLASTTAYTGGVSKLVAESPQAALPLAGAALLANSIQYPRLLLIVAFISPALAQAALLPLWAMMLAGLVSSAILVRPGAGAAARDTSAGFKNPLTLGPALKFGVVFTGILFLTRAGSYFFGQIGQLITSALGGLIDTDAVLLSLAASFGENKTAAHDAVLCIILAAAANAVLKSGLAYLSRQPAFYLRLMAGFAVIVATGLVVFFVFGTRPILAF
;
A
#
# COMPACT_ATOMS: atom_id res chain seq x y z
N MET A 1 -12.82 -15.54 5.70
CA MET A 1 -11.50 -15.07 5.24
C MET A 1 -11.61 -13.73 4.52
N THR A 2 -12.42 -13.62 3.46
CA THR A 2 -12.57 -12.39 2.67
C THR A 2 -13.07 -11.21 3.51
N VAL A 3 -14.11 -11.40 4.34
CA VAL A 3 -14.69 -10.31 5.15
C VAL A 3 -13.70 -9.78 6.20
N THR A 4 -12.99 -10.64 6.92
CA THR A 4 -12.01 -10.22 7.95
C THR A 4 -10.76 -9.58 7.34
N ALA A 5 -10.31 -10.05 6.17
CA ALA A 5 -9.21 -9.43 5.42
C ALA A 5 -9.61 -8.05 4.88
N ILE A 6 -10.84 -7.91 4.40
CA ILE A 6 -11.41 -6.63 3.98
C ILE A 6 -11.49 -5.67 5.18
N VAL A 7 -12.07 -6.08 6.30
CA VAL A 7 -12.25 -5.22 7.49
C VAL A 7 -10.91 -4.85 8.14
N GLY A 8 -9.98 -5.81 8.27
CA GLY A 8 -8.64 -5.54 8.81
C GLY A 8 -7.79 -4.67 7.88
N GLY A 9 -7.90 -4.86 6.56
CA GLY A 9 -7.26 -4.02 5.55
C GLY A 9 -7.82 -2.59 5.53
N LEU A 10 -9.13 -2.43 5.73
CA LEU A 10 -9.77 -1.12 5.83
C LEU A 10 -9.32 -0.34 7.08
N ALA A 11 -9.09 -1.02 8.22
CA ALA A 11 -8.61 -0.38 9.44
C ALA A 11 -7.11 -0.03 9.37
N SER A 12 -6.25 -0.96 8.92
CA SER A 12 -4.85 -0.69 8.61
C SER A 12 -4.21 -1.90 7.90
N THR A 13 -3.90 -1.75 6.61
CA THR A 13 -3.20 -2.77 5.81
C THR A 13 -1.82 -3.12 6.39
N THR A 14 -1.17 -2.17 7.06
CA THR A 14 0.13 -2.36 7.74
C THR A 14 -0.02 -3.22 8.99
N ALA A 15 -1.00 -2.92 9.85
CA ALA A 15 -1.27 -3.72 11.04
C ALA A 15 -1.72 -5.15 10.69
N TYR A 16 -2.55 -5.29 9.64
CA TYR A 16 -2.95 -6.60 9.13
C TYR A 16 -1.75 -7.43 8.65
N THR A 17 -0.85 -6.82 7.87
CA THR A 17 0.38 -7.50 7.39
C THR A 17 1.25 -7.95 8.57
N GLY A 18 1.43 -7.10 9.59
CA GLY A 18 2.17 -7.46 10.79
C GLY A 18 1.53 -8.61 11.58
N GLY A 19 0.20 -8.60 11.74
CA GLY A 19 -0.54 -9.68 12.40
C GLY A 19 -0.43 -11.01 11.68
N VAL A 20 -0.60 -11.00 10.35
CA VAL A 20 -0.43 -12.18 9.50
C VAL A 20 1.01 -12.70 9.55
N SER A 21 2.01 -11.82 9.58
CA SER A 21 3.43 -12.19 9.67
C SER A 21 3.74 -12.97 10.95
N LYS A 22 3.13 -12.58 12.08
CA LYS A 22 3.25 -13.34 13.35
C LYS A 22 2.60 -14.70 13.26
N LEU A 23 1.39 -14.77 12.69
CA LEU A 23 0.66 -16.02 12.53
C LEU A 23 1.42 -17.02 11.63
N VAL A 24 2.06 -16.53 10.57
CA VAL A 24 2.92 -17.35 9.69
C VAL A 24 4.15 -17.86 10.44
N ALA A 25 4.73 -17.09 11.36
CA ALA A 25 5.86 -17.53 12.17
C ALA A 25 5.48 -18.70 13.08
N GLU A 26 4.25 -18.69 13.62
CA GLU A 26 3.70 -19.75 14.48
C GLU A 26 3.18 -20.96 13.67
N SER A 27 2.69 -20.73 12.44
CA SER A 27 2.10 -21.76 11.58
C SER A 27 2.64 -21.69 10.14
N PRO A 28 3.83 -22.26 9.87
CA PRO A 28 4.49 -22.17 8.56
C PRO A 28 3.67 -22.76 7.41
N GLN A 29 2.83 -23.76 7.70
CA GLN A 29 1.96 -24.43 6.72
C GLN A 29 0.91 -23.47 6.11
N ALA A 30 0.58 -22.38 6.80
CA ALA A 30 -0.38 -21.38 6.35
C ALA A 30 0.26 -20.23 5.55
N ALA A 31 1.58 -20.25 5.28
CA ALA A 31 2.31 -19.19 4.60
C ALA A 31 1.71 -18.74 3.26
N LEU A 32 1.33 -19.70 2.40
CA LEU A 32 0.74 -19.44 1.08
C LEU A 32 -0.64 -18.74 1.13
N PRO A 33 -1.65 -19.33 1.81
CA PRO A 33 -2.97 -18.71 1.88
C PRO A 33 -2.95 -17.36 2.61
N LEU A 34 -2.06 -17.19 3.59
CA LEU A 34 -1.89 -15.92 4.32
C LEU A 34 -1.20 -14.84 3.48
N ALA A 35 -0.25 -15.19 2.60
CA ALA A 35 0.29 -14.25 1.61
C ALA A 35 -0.80 -13.76 0.64
N GLY A 36 -1.64 -14.68 0.16
CA GLY A 36 -2.80 -14.35 -0.68
C GLY A 36 -3.78 -13.42 0.02
N ALA A 37 -4.11 -13.68 1.29
CA ALA A 37 -4.98 -12.82 2.08
C ALA A 37 -4.37 -11.43 2.32
N ALA A 38 -3.06 -11.34 2.56
CA ALA A 38 -2.35 -10.07 2.71
C ALA A 38 -2.37 -9.24 1.40
N LEU A 39 -2.15 -9.86 0.24
CA LEU A 39 -2.26 -9.17 -1.05
C LEU A 39 -3.68 -8.70 -1.35
N LEU A 40 -4.69 -9.50 -1.00
CA LEU A 40 -6.10 -9.12 -1.16
C LEU A 40 -6.43 -7.89 -0.32
N ALA A 41 -6.05 -7.90 0.97
CA ALA A 41 -6.25 -6.77 1.87
C ALA A 41 -5.55 -5.50 1.36
N ASN A 42 -4.35 -5.63 0.80
CA ASN A 42 -3.61 -4.50 0.22
C ASN A 42 -4.22 -3.98 -1.08
N SER A 43 -4.87 -4.84 -1.88
CA SER A 43 -5.50 -4.42 -3.14
C SER A 43 -6.64 -3.42 -2.93
N ILE A 44 -7.31 -3.49 -1.77
CA ILE A 44 -8.40 -2.58 -1.36
C ILE A 44 -7.89 -1.14 -1.16
N GLN A 45 -6.59 -0.96 -0.93
CA GLN A 45 -5.98 0.36 -0.80
C GLN A 45 -6.16 1.22 -2.07
N TYR A 46 -6.09 0.62 -3.26
CA TYR A 46 -6.11 1.39 -4.52
C TYR A 46 -7.48 2.02 -4.84
N PRO A 47 -8.62 1.31 -4.69
CA PRO A 47 -9.94 1.94 -4.72
C PRO A 47 -10.10 3.07 -3.72
N ARG A 48 -9.58 2.91 -2.49
CA ARG A 48 -9.63 3.97 -1.46
C ARG A 48 -8.88 5.21 -1.92
N LEU A 49 -7.67 5.06 -2.46
CA LEU A 49 -6.90 6.18 -3.00
C LEU A 49 -7.66 6.88 -4.14
N LEU A 50 -8.28 6.12 -5.04
CA LEU A 50 -9.10 6.67 -6.13
C LEU A 50 -10.29 7.48 -5.62
N LEU A 51 -11.01 6.98 -4.61
CA LEU A 51 -12.15 7.69 -4.03
C LEU A 51 -11.71 9.00 -3.36
N ILE A 52 -10.61 8.97 -2.59
CA ILE A 52 -10.08 10.16 -1.91
C ILE A 52 -9.69 11.22 -2.94
N VAL A 53 -8.91 10.85 -3.96
CA VAL A 53 -8.46 11.83 -4.96
C VAL A 53 -9.61 12.30 -5.85
N ALA A 54 -10.59 11.45 -6.17
CA ALA A 54 -11.79 11.86 -6.91
C ALA A 54 -12.59 12.94 -6.17
N PHE A 55 -12.64 12.87 -4.85
CA PHE A 55 -13.33 13.88 -4.04
C PHE A 55 -12.58 15.22 -4.00
N ILE A 56 -11.24 15.18 -3.97
CA ILE A 56 -10.41 16.39 -3.81
C ILE A 56 -10.10 17.06 -5.16
N SER A 57 -9.71 16.25 -6.16
CA SER A 57 -9.31 16.69 -7.49
C SER A 57 -9.75 15.67 -8.53
N PRO A 58 -10.96 15.84 -9.11
CA PRO A 58 -11.47 14.94 -10.14
C PRO A 58 -10.53 14.79 -11.34
N ALA A 59 -9.84 15.86 -11.73
CA ALA A 59 -8.86 15.84 -12.83
C ALA A 59 -7.64 14.96 -12.50
N LEU A 60 -7.10 15.05 -11.28
CA LEU A 60 -6.01 14.17 -10.86
C LEU A 60 -6.49 12.72 -10.73
N ALA A 61 -7.74 12.51 -10.32
CA ALA A 61 -8.35 11.19 -10.24
C ALA A 61 -8.46 10.51 -11.62
N GLN A 62 -8.85 11.26 -12.65
CA GLN A 62 -8.87 10.77 -14.03
C GLN A 62 -7.47 10.35 -14.50
N ALA A 63 -6.44 11.15 -14.20
CA ALA A 63 -5.06 10.81 -14.53
C ALA A 63 -4.56 9.57 -13.76
N ALA A 64 -4.96 9.41 -12.50
CA ALA A 64 -4.57 8.28 -11.64
C ALA A 64 -5.41 7.01 -11.86
N LEU A 65 -6.53 7.12 -12.60
CA LEU A 65 -7.53 6.05 -12.74
C LEU A 65 -6.91 4.76 -13.27
N LEU A 66 -6.31 4.83 -14.46
CA LEU A 66 -5.76 3.66 -15.14
C LEU A 66 -4.64 2.98 -14.33
N PRO A 67 -3.62 3.72 -13.85
CA PRO A 67 -2.54 3.11 -13.07
C PRO A 67 -3.05 2.45 -11.77
N LEU A 68 -3.91 3.12 -11.00
CA LEU A 68 -4.39 2.58 -9.72
C LEU A 68 -5.34 1.39 -9.90
N TRP A 69 -6.20 1.40 -10.93
CA TRP A 69 -7.02 0.25 -11.27
C TRP A 69 -6.18 -0.96 -11.70
N ALA A 70 -5.15 -0.73 -12.51
CA ALA A 70 -4.26 -1.80 -12.94
C ALA A 70 -3.50 -2.42 -11.76
N MET A 71 -3.04 -1.60 -10.81
CA MET A 71 -2.43 -2.06 -9.55
C MET A 71 -3.41 -2.89 -8.73
N MET A 72 -4.69 -2.48 -8.64
CA MET A 72 -5.73 -3.26 -7.96
C MET A 72 -5.91 -4.64 -8.59
N LEU A 73 -6.09 -4.70 -9.91
CA LEU A 73 -6.29 -5.95 -10.63
C LEU A 73 -5.08 -6.88 -10.50
N ALA A 74 -3.87 -6.34 -10.63
CA ALA A 74 -2.64 -7.09 -10.41
C ALA A 74 -2.58 -7.71 -9.01
N GLY A 75 -3.02 -6.97 -7.99
CA GLY A 75 -3.05 -7.47 -6.61
C GLY A 75 -4.10 -8.55 -6.39
N LEU A 76 -5.29 -8.39 -6.98
CA LEU A 76 -6.35 -9.41 -6.93
C LEU A 76 -5.92 -10.69 -7.65
N VAL A 77 -5.32 -10.59 -8.83
CA VAL A 77 -4.80 -11.75 -9.57
C VAL A 77 -3.68 -12.43 -8.79
N SER A 78 -2.73 -11.66 -8.26
CA SER A 78 -1.64 -12.21 -7.44
C SER A 78 -2.15 -12.91 -6.18
N SER A 79 -3.20 -12.37 -5.56
CA SER A 79 -3.90 -13.01 -4.45
C SER A 79 -4.57 -14.31 -4.87
N ALA A 80 -5.35 -14.29 -5.97
CA ALA A 80 -6.08 -15.46 -6.46
C ALA A 80 -5.16 -16.62 -6.84
N ILE A 81 -3.97 -16.34 -7.40
CA ILE A 81 -2.96 -17.37 -7.71
C ILE A 81 -2.45 -18.08 -6.45
N LEU A 82 -2.37 -17.36 -5.32
CA LEU A 82 -1.84 -17.89 -4.06
C LEU A 82 -2.92 -18.52 -3.17
N VAL A 83 -4.19 -18.15 -3.34
CA VAL A 83 -5.33 -18.72 -2.61
C VAL A 83 -5.84 -19.96 -3.34
N ARG A 84 -5.64 -21.14 -2.75
CA ARG A 84 -6.28 -22.38 -3.25
C ARG A 84 -7.71 -22.53 -2.71
N PRO A 85 -8.69 -22.88 -3.56
CA PRO A 85 -10.01 -23.30 -3.09
C PRO A 85 -9.88 -24.48 -2.12
N GLY A 86 -10.35 -24.34 -0.89
CA GLY A 86 -10.32 -25.39 0.14
C GLY A 86 -9.34 -25.20 1.30
N ALA A 87 -8.43 -24.21 1.27
CA ALA A 87 -7.52 -23.92 2.40
C ALA A 87 -8.19 -23.14 3.56
N GLY A 88 -9.52 -23.24 3.69
CA GLY A 88 -10.39 -22.34 4.47
C GLY A 88 -10.48 -22.57 5.98
N ALA A 89 -9.59 -23.36 6.59
CA ALA A 89 -9.68 -23.72 8.01
C ALA A 89 -8.70 -22.95 8.91
N ALA A 90 -7.54 -22.49 8.42
CA ALA A 90 -6.45 -22.00 9.28
C ALA A 90 -6.53 -20.51 9.68
N ALA A 91 -7.50 -19.75 9.17
CA ALA A 91 -7.73 -18.35 9.57
C ALA A 91 -9.14 -18.11 10.13
N ARG A 92 -9.83 -19.17 10.58
CA ARG A 92 -11.07 -19.02 11.35
C ARG A 92 -10.83 -18.37 12.72
N ASP A 93 -9.58 -18.37 13.16
CA ASP A 93 -9.13 -17.83 14.44
C ASP A 93 -8.30 -16.53 14.33
N THR A 94 -8.47 -15.71 13.29
CA THR A 94 -7.96 -14.32 13.37
C THR A 94 -8.86 -13.40 14.20
N SER A 95 -9.96 -13.94 14.75
CA SER A 95 -10.66 -13.39 15.92
C SER A 95 -10.14 -13.95 17.25
N ALA A 96 -9.33 -15.02 17.24
CA ALA A 96 -8.74 -15.60 18.45
C ALA A 96 -7.44 -14.85 18.77
N GLY A 97 -7.57 -13.84 19.62
CA GLY A 97 -6.45 -13.03 20.07
C GLY A 97 -6.42 -11.65 19.42
N PHE A 98 -7.54 -10.93 19.51
CA PHE A 98 -7.51 -9.49 19.74
C PHE A 98 -6.81 -9.20 21.10
N LYS A 99 -5.60 -9.74 21.33
CA LYS A 99 -4.70 -9.23 22.36
C LYS A 99 -4.14 -7.96 21.78
N ASN A 100 -4.89 -6.89 22.03
CA ASN A 100 -4.47 -5.50 22.05
C ASN A 100 -3.04 -5.30 21.47
N PRO A 101 -2.90 -5.01 20.16
CA PRO A 101 -1.62 -4.67 19.54
C PRO A 101 -0.95 -3.44 20.18
N LEU A 102 -1.68 -2.70 21.03
CA LEU A 102 -1.20 -1.69 21.95
C LEU A 102 -0.45 -2.33 23.14
N THR A 103 0.62 -3.08 22.89
CA THR A 103 1.71 -3.03 23.86
C THR A 103 2.32 -1.64 23.69
N LEU A 104 2.11 -0.76 24.69
CA LEU A 104 2.54 0.63 24.66
C LEU A 104 4.01 0.77 24.22
N GLY A 105 4.88 -0.16 24.61
CA GLY A 105 6.29 -0.16 24.21
C GLY A 105 6.55 -0.21 22.69
N PRO A 106 6.21 -1.32 22.00
CA PRO A 106 6.39 -1.43 20.55
C PRO A 106 5.59 -0.39 19.74
N ALA A 107 4.38 -0.03 20.18
CA ALA A 107 3.55 0.98 19.52
C ALA A 107 4.17 2.39 19.62
N LEU A 108 4.70 2.78 20.78
CA LEU A 108 5.37 4.07 20.96
C LEU A 108 6.68 4.15 20.19
N LYS A 109 7.46 3.06 20.15
CA LYS A 109 8.69 2.98 19.33
C LYS A 109 8.36 3.14 17.84
N PHE A 110 7.32 2.47 17.36
CA PHE A 110 6.84 2.65 15.99
C PHE A 110 6.37 4.09 15.76
N GLY A 111 5.58 4.66 16.68
CA GLY A 111 5.11 6.05 16.60
C GLY A 111 6.23 7.10 16.56
N VAL A 112 7.33 6.88 17.30
CA VAL A 112 8.51 7.77 17.28
C VAL A 112 9.25 7.67 15.95
N VAL A 113 9.50 6.45 15.46
CA VAL A 113 10.15 6.24 14.14
C VAL A 113 9.29 6.83 13.02
N PHE A 114 7.98 6.59 13.09
CA PHE A 114 6.98 7.11 12.15
C PHE A 114 6.92 8.64 12.17
N THR A 115 6.86 9.28 13.34
CA THR A 115 6.89 10.74 13.48
C THR A 115 8.19 11.32 12.93
N GLY A 116 9.33 10.66 13.21
CA GLY A 116 10.63 11.07 12.66
C GLY A 116 10.63 11.04 11.13
N ILE A 117 10.20 9.95 10.52
CA ILE A 117 10.15 9.83 9.06
C ILE A 117 9.15 10.86 8.47
N LEU A 118 8.00 11.13 9.11
CA LEU A 118 7.02 12.17 8.71
C LEU A 118 7.65 13.57 8.74
N PHE A 119 8.41 13.88 9.79
CA PHE A 119 9.09 15.16 9.94
C PHE A 119 10.16 15.35 8.86
N LEU A 120 11.02 14.36 8.64
CA LEU A 120 12.04 14.39 7.58
C LEU A 120 11.40 14.53 6.19
N THR A 121 10.28 13.85 5.97
CA THR A 121 9.51 13.94 4.73
C THR A 121 8.96 15.35 4.51
N ARG A 122 8.31 15.94 5.52
CA ARG A 122 7.70 17.27 5.37
C ARG A 122 8.77 18.36 5.21
N ALA A 123 9.91 18.21 5.88
CA ALA A 123 11.06 19.09 5.70
C ALA A 123 11.65 18.95 4.29
N GLY A 124 11.84 17.73 3.78
CA GLY A 124 12.38 17.50 2.43
C GLY A 124 11.50 18.09 1.31
N SER A 125 10.16 18.04 1.45
CA SER A 125 9.26 18.56 0.42
C SER A 125 9.41 20.06 0.23
N TYR A 126 9.72 20.76 1.33
CA TYR A 126 9.81 22.21 1.35
C TYR A 126 11.08 22.73 0.65
N PHE A 127 12.19 22.00 0.71
CA PHE A 127 13.50 22.50 0.25
C PHE A 127 13.90 22.08 -1.17
N PHE A 128 13.39 20.98 -1.73
CA PHE A 128 14.01 20.32 -2.90
C PHE A 128 13.18 20.28 -4.20
N GLY A 129 12.08 21.04 -4.29
CA GLY A 129 11.28 21.14 -5.53
C GLY A 129 10.73 19.78 -6.02
N GLN A 130 10.76 19.52 -7.33
CA GLN A 130 10.20 18.29 -7.94
C GLN A 130 10.88 17.00 -7.44
N ILE A 131 12.22 17.01 -7.29
CA ILE A 131 12.97 15.87 -6.73
C ILE A 131 12.63 15.69 -5.25
N GLY A 132 12.48 16.80 -4.52
CA GLY A 132 11.96 16.81 -3.16
C GLY A 132 10.65 16.08 -3.06
N GLN A 133 9.69 16.43 -3.92
CA GLN A 133 8.37 15.83 -3.94
C GLN A 133 8.39 14.31 -4.19
N LEU A 134 9.30 13.80 -5.03
CA LEU A 134 9.47 12.36 -5.25
C LEU A 134 10.03 11.66 -4.00
N ILE A 135 11.10 12.20 -3.42
CA ILE A 135 11.73 11.64 -2.21
C ILE A 135 10.73 11.61 -1.07
N THR A 136 9.93 12.65 -0.94
CA THR A 136 9.04 12.83 0.19
C THR A 136 7.75 12.05 0.01
N SER A 137 7.28 11.88 -1.22
CA SER A 137 6.21 10.94 -1.50
C SER A 137 6.65 9.50 -1.22
N ALA A 138 7.90 9.15 -1.51
CA ALA A 138 8.45 7.84 -1.13
C ALA A 138 8.52 7.70 0.40
N LEU A 139 9.20 8.61 1.11
CA LEU A 139 9.36 8.56 2.57
C LEU A 139 8.02 8.65 3.32
N GLY A 140 7.13 9.54 2.90
CA GLY A 140 5.77 9.65 3.45
C GLY A 140 4.92 8.43 3.10
N GLY A 141 5.15 7.81 1.94
CA GLY A 141 4.45 6.61 1.50
C GLY A 141 4.78 5.38 2.34
N LEU A 142 6.01 5.27 2.89
CA LEU A 142 6.33 4.22 3.88
C LEU A 142 5.35 4.27 5.06
N ILE A 143 5.00 5.48 5.48
CA ILE A 143 4.18 5.78 6.65
C ILE A 143 2.70 5.65 6.31
N ASP A 144 2.22 6.54 5.45
CA ASP A 144 0.83 6.69 5.11
C ASP A 144 0.69 7.25 3.69
N THR A 145 0.23 6.37 2.80
CA THR A 145 -0.03 6.71 1.40
C THR A 145 -1.21 7.67 1.26
N ASP A 146 -2.17 7.70 2.21
CA ASP A 146 -3.34 8.59 2.13
C ASP A 146 -2.94 10.05 2.40
N ALA A 147 -2.08 10.28 3.42
CA ALA A 147 -1.54 11.60 3.71
C ALA A 147 -0.73 12.17 2.54
N VAL A 148 0.09 11.33 1.89
CA VAL A 148 0.82 11.72 0.68
C VAL A 148 -0.15 12.07 -0.45
N LEU A 149 -1.16 11.24 -0.69
CA LEU A 149 -2.18 11.49 -1.72
C LEU A 149 -2.88 12.84 -1.50
N LEU A 150 -3.32 13.13 -0.28
CA LEU A 150 -3.94 14.40 0.10
C LEU A 150 -3.02 15.58 -0.21
N SER A 151 -1.75 15.48 0.16
CA SER A 151 -0.74 16.51 -0.10
C SER A 151 -0.51 16.74 -1.60
N LEU A 152 -0.49 15.68 -2.40
CA LEU A 152 -0.30 15.75 -3.85
C LEU A 152 -1.53 16.33 -4.54
N ALA A 153 -2.73 15.94 -4.11
CA ALA A 153 -3.98 16.48 -4.64
C ALA A 153 -4.11 17.99 -4.36
N ALA A 154 -3.72 18.44 -3.16
CA ALA A 154 -3.64 19.86 -2.82
C ALA A 154 -2.60 20.60 -3.68
N SER A 155 -1.40 20.05 -3.83
CA SER A 155 -0.33 20.67 -4.63
C SER A 155 -0.68 20.77 -6.12
N PHE A 156 -1.39 19.77 -6.65
CA PHE A 156 -1.92 19.78 -8.01
C PHE A 156 -3.00 20.87 -8.18
N GLY A 157 -3.92 21.01 -7.22
CA GLY A 157 -4.95 22.07 -7.23
C GLY A 157 -4.37 23.49 -7.21
N GLU A 158 -3.20 23.66 -6.60
CA GLU A 158 -2.46 24.93 -6.60
C GLU A 158 -1.57 25.14 -7.84
N ASN A 159 -1.63 24.26 -8.84
CA ASN A 159 -0.77 24.24 -10.03
C ASN A 159 0.74 24.17 -9.73
N LYS A 160 1.12 23.68 -8.53
CA LYS A 160 2.53 23.50 -8.13
C LYS A 160 3.14 22.20 -8.64
N THR A 161 2.30 21.26 -9.07
CA THR A 161 2.72 19.94 -9.55
C THR A 161 1.88 19.55 -10.76
N ALA A 162 2.51 19.01 -11.81
CA ALA A 162 1.79 18.44 -12.94
C ALA A 162 1.09 17.12 -12.57
N ALA A 163 -0.03 16.81 -13.23
CA ALA A 163 -0.78 15.56 -12.98
C ALA A 163 0.11 14.33 -13.14
N HIS A 164 0.95 14.32 -14.18
CA HIS A 164 1.92 13.26 -14.46
C HIS A 164 2.83 12.97 -13.26
N ASP A 165 3.43 14.01 -12.68
CA ASP A 165 4.38 13.87 -11.57
C ASP A 165 3.68 13.49 -10.27
N ALA A 166 2.47 14.02 -10.03
CA ALA A 166 1.65 13.65 -8.89
C ALA A 166 1.26 12.17 -8.95
N VAL A 167 0.88 11.64 -10.11
CA VAL A 167 0.57 10.20 -10.28
C VAL A 167 1.81 9.34 -10.04
N LEU A 168 2.97 9.74 -10.55
CA LEU A 168 4.23 9.03 -10.29
C LEU A 168 4.56 9.01 -8.79
N CYS A 169 4.38 10.14 -8.11
CA CYS A 169 4.56 10.26 -6.66
C CYS A 169 3.60 9.33 -5.87
N ILE A 170 2.35 9.20 -6.31
CA ILE A 170 1.37 8.27 -5.69
C ILE A 170 1.86 6.81 -5.84
N ILE A 171 2.33 6.43 -7.03
CA ILE A 171 2.84 5.07 -7.29
C ILE A 171 4.08 4.80 -6.43
N LEU A 172 5.00 5.76 -6.34
CA LEU A 172 6.18 5.66 -5.47
C LEU A 172 5.81 5.54 -4.00
N ALA A 173 4.82 6.30 -3.54
CA ALA A 173 4.32 6.22 -2.17
C ALA A 173 3.73 4.82 -1.88
N ALA A 174 2.96 4.26 -2.82
CA ALA A 174 2.44 2.91 -2.70
C ALA A 174 3.57 1.85 -2.73
N ALA A 175 4.60 2.03 -3.55
CA ALA A 175 5.77 1.16 -3.59
C ALA A 175 6.55 1.19 -2.27
N ALA A 176 6.77 2.36 -1.70
CA ALA A 176 7.44 2.52 -0.41
C ALA A 176 6.65 1.84 0.73
N ASN A 177 5.31 1.97 0.72
CA ASN A 177 4.44 1.26 1.65
C ASN A 177 4.57 -0.27 1.51
N ALA A 178 4.62 -0.76 0.27
CA ALA A 178 4.83 -2.17 -0.01
C ALA A 178 6.20 -2.69 0.46
N VAL A 179 7.25 -1.86 0.38
CA VAL A 179 8.57 -2.15 0.94
C VAL A 179 8.49 -2.29 2.47
N LEU A 180 7.81 -1.37 3.16
CA LEU A 180 7.62 -1.48 4.61
C LEU A 180 6.90 -2.80 4.98
N LYS A 181 5.81 -3.13 4.29
CA LYS A 181 5.04 -4.36 4.49
C LYS A 181 5.84 -5.62 4.20
N SER A 182 6.71 -5.58 3.20
CA SER A 182 7.65 -6.65 2.89
C SER A 182 8.67 -6.84 4.02
N GLY A 183 9.17 -5.74 4.60
CA GLY A 183 10.01 -5.77 5.80
C GLY A 183 9.31 -6.40 6.99
N LEU A 184 8.04 -6.07 7.24
CA LEU A 184 7.23 -6.73 8.27
C LEU A 184 7.05 -8.23 8.01
N ALA A 185 6.84 -8.61 6.75
CA ALA A 185 6.73 -10.01 6.37
C ALA A 185 8.03 -10.79 6.54
N TYR A 186 9.18 -10.17 6.30
CA TYR A 186 10.48 -10.76 6.55
C TYR A 186 10.67 -11.16 8.03
N LEU A 187 10.08 -10.42 8.97
CA LEU A 187 10.11 -10.76 10.40
C LEU A 187 9.44 -12.09 10.73
N SER A 188 8.57 -12.63 9.86
CA SER A 188 8.01 -13.98 10.02
C SER A 188 9.07 -15.09 9.92
N ARG A 189 10.25 -14.79 9.36
CA ARG A 189 11.34 -15.73 9.03
C ARG A 189 10.91 -16.89 8.13
N GLN A 190 9.77 -16.78 7.44
CA GLN A 190 9.28 -17.80 6.51
C GLN A 190 9.48 -17.37 5.05
N PRO A 191 10.46 -17.93 4.32
CA PRO A 191 10.73 -17.55 2.93
C PRO A 191 9.56 -17.81 2.00
N ALA A 192 8.77 -18.84 2.31
CA ALA A 192 7.58 -19.14 1.55
C ALA A 192 6.54 -18.01 1.57
N PHE A 193 6.48 -17.22 2.64
CA PHE A 193 5.55 -16.11 2.81
C PHE A 193 6.13 -14.80 2.27
N TYR A 194 7.28 -14.37 2.79
CA TYR A 194 7.79 -13.03 2.46
C TYR A 194 8.21 -12.91 0.99
N LEU A 195 8.79 -13.95 0.37
CA LEU A 195 9.19 -13.90 -1.04
C LEU A 195 7.97 -13.77 -1.96
N ARG A 196 6.87 -14.46 -1.63
CA ARG A 196 5.64 -14.43 -2.43
C ARG A 196 4.88 -13.12 -2.24
N LEU A 197 4.87 -12.59 -1.02
CA LEU A 197 4.31 -11.27 -0.76
C LEU A 197 5.11 -10.18 -1.48
N MET A 198 6.45 -10.23 -1.42
CA MET A 198 7.35 -9.32 -2.14
C MET A 198 7.16 -9.42 -3.66
N ALA A 199 7.07 -10.64 -4.20
CA ALA A 199 6.82 -10.84 -5.62
C ALA A 199 5.45 -10.26 -6.04
N GLY A 200 4.40 -10.48 -5.24
CA GLY A 200 3.08 -9.89 -5.49
C GLY A 200 3.12 -8.35 -5.48
N PHE A 201 3.79 -7.75 -4.49
CA PHE A 201 3.98 -6.29 -4.46
C PHE A 201 4.80 -5.76 -5.63
N ALA A 202 5.87 -6.47 -6.03
CA ALA A 202 6.68 -6.10 -7.17
C ALA A 202 5.85 -6.13 -8.46
N VAL A 203 5.01 -7.16 -8.66
CA VAL A 203 4.08 -7.24 -9.79
C VAL A 203 3.11 -6.07 -9.77
N ILE A 204 2.48 -5.77 -8.62
CA ILE A 204 1.55 -4.65 -8.49
C ILE A 204 2.21 -3.32 -8.88
N VAL A 205 3.37 -3.01 -8.31
CA VAL A 205 4.10 -1.75 -8.58
C VAL A 205 4.56 -1.69 -10.04
N ALA A 206 5.10 -2.78 -10.57
CA ALA A 206 5.53 -2.86 -11.97
C ALA A 206 4.36 -2.64 -12.93
N THR A 207 3.19 -3.25 -12.67
CA THR A 207 1.98 -3.03 -13.47
C THR A 207 1.55 -1.57 -13.44
N GLY A 208 1.56 -0.94 -12.25
CA GLY A 208 1.25 0.48 -12.11
C GLY A 208 2.19 1.38 -12.93
N LEU A 209 3.49 1.13 -12.85
CA LEU A 209 4.50 1.87 -13.61
C LEU A 209 4.37 1.66 -15.12
N VAL A 210 4.16 0.42 -15.57
CA VAL A 210 3.98 0.11 -17.00
C VAL A 210 2.76 0.85 -17.54
N VAL A 211 1.62 0.78 -16.84
CA VAL A 211 0.41 1.49 -17.27
C VAL A 211 0.61 3.00 -17.23
N PHE A 212 1.31 3.51 -16.22
CA PHE A 212 1.67 4.92 -16.14
C PHE A 212 2.53 5.39 -17.33
N PHE A 213 3.58 4.67 -17.71
CA PHE A 213 4.43 5.08 -18.83
C PHE A 213 3.73 4.91 -20.19
N VAL A 214 2.88 3.89 -20.34
CA VAL A 214 2.16 3.63 -21.59
C VAL A 214 0.99 4.60 -21.81
N PHE A 215 0.25 4.94 -20.76
CA PHE A 215 -1.00 5.72 -20.86
C PHE A 215 -0.94 7.10 -20.20
N GLY A 216 -0.03 7.33 -19.24
CA GLY A 216 0.07 8.57 -18.46
C GLY A 216 0.59 9.78 -19.22
N THR A 217 1.03 9.61 -20.48
CA THR A 217 1.41 10.70 -21.39
C THR A 217 0.25 11.22 -22.24
N ARG A 218 -0.92 10.57 -22.20
CA ARG A 218 -2.09 11.01 -22.98
C ARG A 218 -3.15 11.57 -22.03
N PRO A 219 -3.54 12.85 -22.13
CA PRO A 219 -4.71 13.34 -21.43
C PRO A 219 -5.92 12.55 -21.95
N ILE A 220 -6.42 11.64 -21.13
CA ILE A 220 -7.65 10.91 -21.43
C ILE A 220 -8.78 11.89 -21.10
N LEU A 221 -9.34 12.47 -22.17
CA LEU A 221 -10.50 13.38 -22.24
C LEU A 221 -10.15 14.88 -22.17
N ALA A 222 -9.83 15.43 -23.35
CA ALA A 222 -10.34 16.75 -23.72
C ALA A 222 -11.80 16.56 -24.20
N PHE A 223 -12.76 16.72 -23.29
CA PHE A 223 -14.18 16.94 -23.60
C PHE A 223 -14.76 17.87 -22.56
#